data_AF-A0A497LD53-F1
#
_entry.id   AF-A0A497LD53-F1
#
_cell.length_a   1.000
_cell.length_b   1.000
_cell.length_c   1.000
_cell.angle_alpha   90.00
_cell.angle_beta   90.00
_cell.angle_gamma   90.00
#
_symmetry.space_group_name_H-M   'P 1'
#
loop_
_entity.id
_entity.type
_entity.pdbx_description
1 polymer ?
#
loop_
_entity_poly.entity_id
_entity_poly.type
_entity_poly.pdbx_seq_one_letter_code
_entity_poly.pdbx_strand_id
1 'polypeptide(L)'
;MSEARVEERDGELVVRVGGKEIVINEETLEILQEYVRTAMPLEELARKLGLRNWMEAFEFVKAVPAWVLWTPPAFWKSQVRQQGA
;
A
#
# COMPACT_ATOMS: atom_id res chain seq x y z
N MET A 1 3.70 19.27 4.46
CA MET A 1 3.84 17.86 4.05
C MET A 1 2.57 17.13 4.48
N SER A 2 2.06 16.20 3.69
CA SER A 2 0.79 15.51 3.98
C SER A 2 1.05 14.14 4.57
N GLU A 3 0.62 13.92 5.80
CA GLU A 3 0.65 12.61 6.46
C GLU A 3 -0.30 11.62 5.77
N ALA A 4 0.10 10.36 5.70
CA ALA A 4 -0.75 9.31 5.15
C ALA A 4 -1.83 8.87 6.14
N ARG A 5 -3.02 8.50 5.64
CA ARG A 5 -4.14 8.00 6.44
C ARG A 5 -4.64 6.68 5.89
N VAL A 6 -4.96 5.76 6.79
CA VAL A 6 -5.52 4.45 6.46
C VAL A 6 -7.02 4.47 6.73
N GLU A 7 -7.81 4.02 5.78
CA GLU A 7 -9.27 3.91 5.86
C GLU A 7 -9.71 2.54 5.36
N GLU A 8 -10.78 2.01 5.94
CA GLU A 8 -11.51 0.88 5.38
C GLU A 8 -12.74 1.42 4.64
N ARG A 9 -12.84 1.10 3.35
CA ARG A 9 -13.97 1.51 2.50
C ARG A 9 -14.49 0.29 1.76
N ASP A 10 -15.75 -0.07 2.02
CA ASP A 10 -16.42 -1.21 1.38
C ASP A 10 -15.65 -2.55 1.52
N GLY A 11 -14.97 -2.74 2.67
CA GLY A 11 -14.10 -3.89 2.95
C GLY A 11 -12.69 -3.76 2.36
N GLU A 12 -12.40 -2.73 1.59
CA GLU A 12 -11.06 -2.49 1.05
C GLU A 12 -10.23 -1.63 1.98
N LEU A 13 -8.95 -1.99 2.13
CA LEU A 13 -7.97 -1.16 2.82
C LEU A 13 -7.47 -0.10 1.85
N VAL A 14 -7.64 1.18 2.19
CA VAL A 14 -7.27 2.33 1.35
C VAL A 14 -6.28 3.21 2.12
N VAL A 15 -5.18 3.58 1.48
CA VAL A 15 -4.21 4.54 2.02
C VAL A 15 -4.30 5.83 1.22
N ARG A 16 -4.53 6.94 1.91
CA ARG A 16 -4.53 8.29 1.34
C ARG A 16 -3.20 8.97 1.65
N VAL A 17 -2.52 9.49 0.63
CA VAL A 17 -1.28 10.27 0.81
C VAL A 17 -1.20 11.36 -0.25
N GLY A 18 -0.85 12.59 0.14
CA GLY A 18 -0.67 13.70 -0.81
C GLY A 18 -1.91 14.06 -1.66
N GLY A 19 -3.12 13.63 -1.26
CA GLY A 19 -4.34 13.78 -2.06
C GLY A 19 -4.55 12.67 -3.12
N LYS A 20 -3.75 11.60 -3.09
CA LYS A 20 -3.97 10.37 -3.84
C LYS A 20 -4.55 9.30 -2.93
N GLU A 21 -5.40 8.45 -3.49
CA GLU A 21 -5.94 7.27 -2.84
C GLU A 21 -5.33 6.04 -3.49
N ILE A 22 -4.77 5.14 -2.69
CA ILE A 22 -4.22 3.86 -3.13
C ILE A 22 -5.00 2.77 -2.43
N VAL A 23 -5.73 1.98 -3.21
CA VAL A 23 -6.42 0.78 -2.71
C VAL A 23 -5.39 -0.34 -2.59
N ILE A 24 -5.28 -0.96 -1.43
CA ILE A 24 -4.45 -2.15 -1.26
C ILE A 24 -5.16 -3.31 -1.94
N ASN A 25 -4.65 -3.71 -3.10
CA ASN A 25 -5.13 -4.79 -3.94
C ASN A 25 -3.96 -5.68 -4.38
N GLU A 26 -4.20 -6.69 -5.21
CA GLU A 26 -3.16 -7.63 -5.66
C GLU A 26 -1.98 -6.92 -6.35
N GLU A 27 -2.24 -5.97 -7.25
CA GLU A 27 -1.21 -5.18 -7.94
C GLU A 27 -0.37 -4.33 -6.95
N THR A 28 -1.03 -3.65 -6.01
CA THR A 28 -0.33 -2.85 -4.98
C THR A 28 0.52 -3.75 -4.08
N LEU A 29 0.03 -4.94 -3.73
CA LEU A 29 0.78 -5.91 -2.94
C LEU A 29 2.00 -6.44 -3.68
N GLU A 30 1.90 -6.69 -4.99
CA GLU A 30 3.04 -7.10 -5.81
C GLU A 30 4.14 -6.03 -5.79
N ILE A 31 3.78 -4.76 -5.99
CA ILE A 31 4.71 -3.63 -5.92
C ILE A 31 5.34 -3.53 -4.52
N LEU A 32 4.52 -3.64 -3.47
CA LEU A 32 4.99 -3.59 -2.08
C LEU A 32 5.94 -4.75 -1.75
N GLN A 33 5.66 -5.95 -2.24
CA GLN A 33 6.54 -7.10 -2.04
C GLN A 33 7.84 -6.98 -2.81
N GLU A 34 7.80 -6.48 -4.04
CA GLU A 34 9.00 -6.16 -4.80
C GLU A 34 9.85 -5.14 -4.03
N TYR A 35 9.23 -4.09 -3.51
CA TYR A 35 9.90 -3.08 -2.69
C TYR A 35 10.59 -3.68 -1.46
N VAL A 36 9.91 -4.55 -0.70
CA VAL A 36 10.48 -5.17 0.51
C VAL A 36 11.57 -6.20 0.20
N ARG A 37 11.44 -6.94 -0.91
CA ARG A 37 12.36 -8.03 -1.26
C ARG A 37 13.59 -7.58 -2.04
N THR A 38 13.60 -6.35 -2.54
CA THR A 38 14.67 -5.81 -3.38
C THR A 38 15.23 -4.52 -2.78
N ALA A 39 16.34 -4.03 -3.32
CA ALA A 39 16.87 -2.72 -2.97
C ALA A 39 16.17 -1.59 -3.75
N MET A 40 14.84 -1.66 -3.91
CA MET A 40 14.08 -0.67 -4.69
C MET A 40 14.12 0.70 -4.00
N PRO A 41 14.54 1.77 -4.70
CA PRO A 41 14.50 3.14 -4.17
C PRO A 41 13.07 3.66 -3.96
N LEU A 42 12.88 4.58 -3.01
CA LEU A 42 11.58 5.20 -2.74
C LEU A 42 11.06 6.02 -3.93
N GLU A 43 11.95 6.60 -4.74
CA GLU A 43 11.61 7.29 -5.98
C GLU A 43 10.97 6.33 -7.00
N GLU A 44 11.50 5.10 -7.08
CA GLU A 44 10.95 4.07 -7.96
C GLU A 44 9.62 3.56 -7.43
N LEU A 45 9.52 3.30 -6.13
CA LEU A 45 8.25 2.96 -5.48
C LEU A 45 7.19 4.04 -5.74
N ALA A 46 7.56 5.31 -5.58
CA ALA A 46 6.67 6.43 -5.86
C ALA A 46 6.17 6.38 -7.30
N ARG A 47 7.07 6.17 -8.26
CA ARG A 47 6.70 6.05 -9.68
C ARG A 47 5.72 4.89 -9.92
N LYS A 48 5.98 3.71 -9.35
CA LYS A 48 5.13 2.52 -9.52
C LYS A 48 3.74 2.70 -8.91
N LEU A 49 3.66 3.34 -7.73
CA LEU A 49 2.39 3.65 -7.05
C LEU A 49 1.72 4.92 -7.55
N GLY A 50 2.31 5.58 -8.56
CA GLY A 50 1.83 6.85 -9.08
C GLY A 50 1.82 7.95 -8.02
N LEU A 51 2.75 7.97 -7.07
CA LEU A 51 2.97 9.06 -6.10
C LEU A 51 3.88 10.15 -6.68
N ARG A 52 3.85 11.36 -6.09
CA ARG A 52 4.58 12.51 -6.67
C ARG A 52 6.08 12.47 -6.45
N ASN A 53 6.53 11.90 -5.33
CA ASN A 53 7.94 11.93 -4.93
C ASN A 53 8.23 10.86 -3.86
N TRP A 54 9.51 10.71 -3.53
CA TRP A 54 9.98 9.76 -2.52
C TRP A 54 9.38 10.02 -1.13
N MET A 55 9.06 11.26 -0.76
CA MET A 55 8.45 11.57 0.54
C MET A 55 7.03 11.01 0.65
N GLU A 56 6.21 11.14 -0.40
CA GLU A 56 4.88 10.52 -0.43
C GLU A 56 4.99 8.98 -0.37
N ALA A 57 5.98 8.37 -1.02
CA ALA A 57 6.22 6.93 -0.91
C ALA A 57 6.65 6.51 0.50
N PHE A 58 7.51 7.28 1.15
CA PHE A 58 7.88 7.04 2.54
C PHE A 58 6.66 7.10 3.48
N GLU A 59 5.84 8.14 3.35
CA GLU A 59 4.62 8.28 4.15
C GLU A 59 3.62 7.15 3.89
N PHE A 60 3.49 6.72 2.63
CA PHE A 60 2.67 5.56 2.28
C PHE A 60 3.14 4.28 2.97
N VAL A 61 4.43 3.91 2.83
CA VAL A 61 4.99 2.69 3.43
C VAL A 61 4.84 2.71 4.95
N LYS A 62 5.06 3.87 5.59
CA LYS A 62 4.89 4.05 7.04
C LYS A 62 3.44 3.82 7.49
N ALA A 63 2.46 4.18 6.67
CA ALA A 63 1.05 3.99 6.99
C ALA A 63 0.55 2.56 6.72
N VAL A 64 1.15 1.84 5.79
CA VAL A 64 0.77 0.45 5.49
C VAL A 64 1.04 -0.44 6.71
N PRO A 65 0.01 -1.15 7.25
CA PRO A 65 0.22 -2.07 8.36
C PRO A 65 1.23 -3.17 7.99
N ALA A 66 2.14 -3.50 8.91
CA ALA A 66 3.22 -4.45 8.64
C ALA A 66 2.72 -5.80 8.09
N TRP A 67 1.58 -6.30 8.55
CA TRP A 67 1.00 -7.57 8.08
C TRP A 67 0.66 -7.55 6.58
N VAL A 68 0.31 -6.39 6.01
CA VAL A 68 0.01 -6.24 4.56
C VAL A 68 1.24 -6.61 3.72
N LEU A 69 2.43 -6.20 4.16
CA LEU A 69 3.69 -6.47 3.45
C LEU A 69 4.04 -7.97 3.40
N TRP A 70 3.50 -8.75 4.32
CA TRP A 70 3.75 -10.19 4.43
C TRP A 70 2.61 -11.05 3.87
N THR A 71 1.48 -10.45 3.48
CA THR A 71 0.35 -11.17 2.85
C THR A 71 0.71 -11.51 1.40
N PRO A 72 0.82 -12.79 1.01
CA PRO A 72 1.04 -13.13 -0.39
C PRO A 72 -0.18 -12.68 -1.22
N PRO A 73 0.00 -12.10 -2.44
CA PRO A 73 -1.09 -11.40 -3.11
C PRO A 73 -2.29 -12.29 -3.40
N ALA A 74 -2.04 -13.57 -3.70
CA ALA A 74 -3.05 -14.60 -3.92
C ALA A 74 -4.01 -14.84 -2.73
N PHE A 75 -3.63 -14.44 -1.51
CA PHE A 75 -4.44 -14.57 -0.30
C PHE A 75 -5.17 -13.28 0.09
N TRP A 76 -5.05 -12.20 -0.69
CA TRP A 76 -5.66 -10.92 -0.34
C TRP A 76 -7.19 -10.99 -0.29
N LYS A 77 -7.81 -11.57 -1.31
CA LYS A 77 -9.29 -11.69 -1.42
C LYS A 77 -9.90 -12.52 -0.30
N SER A 78 -9.20 -13.53 0.23
CA SER A 78 -9.69 -14.36 1.34
C SER A 78 -9.52 -13.69 2.71
N GLN A 79 -8.60 -12.75 2.84
CA GLN A 79 -8.33 -12.01 4.08
C GLN A 79 -9.25 -10.79 4.25
N VAL A 80 -9.50 -10.05 3.16
CA VAL A 80 -10.50 -8.97 3.13
C VAL A 80 -11.91 -9.51 3.45
N ARG A 81 -12.26 -10.69 2.94
CA ARG A 81 -13.56 -11.33 3.19
C ARG A 81 -13.76 -11.77 4.65
N GLN A 82 -12.69 -12.01 5.42
CA GLN A 82 -12.78 -12.41 6.82
C GLN A 82 -12.92 -11.24 7.79
N GLN A 83 -12.64 -10.01 7.37
CA GLN A 83 -12.75 -8.82 8.22
C GLN A 83 -14.12 -8.13 8.13
N GLY A 84 -15.00 -8.59 7.23
CA GLY A 84 -16.38 -8.11 7.07
C GLY A 84 -17.47 -9.06 7.59
N ALA A 85 -17.15 -9.99 8.50
CA ALA A 85 -18.10 -10.94 9.10
C ALA A 85 -18.16 -10.78 10.63
#